data_AF-A0A9P8AD02-F1
#
_entry.id   AF-A0A9P8AD02-F1
#
_cell.length_a   1.000
_cell.length_b   1.000
_cell.length_c   1.000
_cell.angle_alpha   90.00
_cell.angle_beta   90.00
_cell.angle_gamma   90.00
#
_symmetry.space_group_name_H-M   'P 1'
#
loop_
_entity.id
_entity.type
_entity.pdbx_description
1 polymer ?
#
loop_
_entity_poly.entity_id
_entity_poly.type
_entity_poly.pdbx_seq_one_letter_code
_entity_poly.pdbx_strand_id
1 'polypeptide(L)'
;MSEQIAVGNAVANAAPRGTLVKLIIFSVCLGVAPLTSYFVSLKYIWSGNSTFAAITAVAAANIVLVTYIVLSLLEDRSRPHKEPETKKNR
;
A
#
# COMPACT_ATOMS: atom_id res chain seq x y z
N MET A 1 31.73 -4.13 -7.54
CA MET A 1 30.89 -3.58 -6.45
C MET A 1 30.21 -2.26 -6.81
N SER A 2 30.85 -1.34 -7.55
CA SER A 2 30.26 -0.09 -8.05
C SER A 2 29.08 -0.29 -9.02
N GLU A 3 29.16 -1.28 -9.91
CA GLU A 3 28.09 -1.59 -10.87
C GLU A 3 26.81 -2.09 -10.17
N GLN A 4 26.94 -2.84 -9.07
CA GLN A 4 25.79 -3.35 -8.31
C GLN A 4 25.05 -2.22 -7.56
N ILE A 5 25.78 -1.20 -7.10
CA ILE A 5 25.21 0.03 -6.51
C ILE A 5 24.54 0.88 -7.59
N ALA A 6 25.13 0.99 -8.77
CA ALA A 6 24.54 1.70 -9.91
C ALA A 6 23.24 1.04 -10.40
N VAL A 7 23.22 -0.30 -10.48
CA VAL A 7 22.00 -1.07 -10.82
C VAL A 7 20.94 -0.93 -9.74
N GLY A 8 21.31 -1.01 -8.45
CA GLY A 8 20.39 -0.77 -7.34
C GLY A 8 19.75 0.62 -7.38
N ASN A 9 20.54 1.66 -7.68
CA ASN A 9 20.05 3.03 -7.82
C ASN A 9 19.20 3.23 -9.10
N ALA A 10 19.52 2.54 -10.19
CA ALA A 10 18.74 2.58 -11.42
C ALA A 10 17.36 1.91 -11.24
N VAL A 11 17.30 0.79 -10.51
CA VAL A 11 16.04 0.11 -10.14
C VAL A 11 15.22 0.96 -9.17
N ALA A 12 15.87 1.58 -8.18
CA ALA A 12 15.21 2.49 -7.24
C ALA A 12 14.64 3.75 -7.92
N ASN A 13 15.32 4.27 -8.94
CA ASN A 13 14.83 5.39 -9.77
C ASN A 13 13.78 4.97 -10.80
N ALA A 14 13.75 3.69 -11.20
CA ALA A 14 12.70 3.13 -12.06
C ALA A 14 11.39 2.90 -11.31
N ALA A 15 11.44 2.69 -9.98
CA ALA A 15 10.26 2.70 -9.14
C ALA A 15 9.63 4.12 -9.17
N PRO A 16 8.39 4.27 -9.66
CA PRO A 16 7.73 5.56 -9.66
C PRO A 16 7.69 6.08 -8.22
N ARG A 17 8.26 7.27 -7.96
CA ARG A 17 8.28 7.86 -6.61
C ARG A 17 6.90 7.86 -5.92
N GLY A 18 5.83 7.98 -6.71
CA GLY A 18 4.45 7.86 -6.23
C GLY A 18 4.11 6.51 -5.61
N THR A 19 4.64 5.41 -6.15
CA THR A 19 4.40 4.05 -5.64
C THR A 19 5.05 3.85 -4.27
N LEU A 20 6.28 4.35 -4.07
CA LEU A 20 6.99 4.29 -2.79
C LEU A 20 6.22 5.00 -1.67
N VAL A 21 5.72 6.20 -1.95
CA VAL A 21 4.92 6.96 -0.96
C VAL A 21 3.63 6.23 -0.60
N LYS A 22 2.95 5.62 -1.58
CA LYS A 22 1.73 4.84 -1.33
C LYS A 22 1.99 3.59 -0.51
N LEU A 23 3.11 2.90 -0.73
CA LEU A 23 3.50 1.75 0.09
C LEU A 23 3.76 2.14 1.54
N ILE A 24 4.42 3.29 1.79
CA ILE A 24 4.65 3.81 3.14
C ILE A 24 3.32 4.14 3.81
N ILE A 25 2.43 4.89 3.13
CA ILE A 25 1.11 5.23 3.67
C ILE A 25 0.30 3.96 3.96
N PHE A 26 0.31 2.99 3.05
CA PHE A 26 -0.36 1.71 3.23
C PHE A 26 0.18 0.95 4.44
N SER A 27 1.51 0.88 4.61
CA SER A 27 2.15 0.22 5.74
C SER A 27 1.72 0.84 7.08
N VAL A 28 1.68 2.18 7.15
CA VAL A 28 1.20 2.88 8.34
C VAL A 28 -0.29 2.63 8.56
N CYS A 29 -1.11 2.71 7.52
CA CYS A 29 -2.55 2.42 7.58
C CYS A 29 -2.84 0.99 8.07
N LEU A 30 -2.06 0.00 7.62
CA LEU A 30 -2.24 -1.40 8.00
C LEU A 30 -1.96 -1.63 9.49
N GLY A 31 -1.12 -0.82 10.12
CA GLY A 31 -0.96 -0.82 11.58
C GLY A 31 -2.06 -0.03 12.28
N VAL A 32 -2.20 1.25 11.91
CA VAL A 32 -3.04 2.19 12.65
C VAL A 32 -4.53 1.88 12.50
N ALA A 33 -5.03 1.56 11.31
CA ALA A 33 -6.46 1.37 11.10
C ALA A 33 -7.02 0.12 11.82
N PRO A 34 -6.39 -1.06 11.78
CA PRO A 34 -6.85 -2.22 12.56
C PRO A 34 -6.70 -2.01 14.07
N LEU A 35 -5.62 -1.36 14.52
CA LEU A 35 -5.42 -1.06 15.94
C LEU A 35 -6.48 -0.07 16.47
N THR A 36 -6.73 1.00 15.74
CA THR A 36 -7.79 1.95 16.09
C THR A 36 -9.16 1.28 16.07
N SER A 37 -9.45 0.46 15.05
CA SER A 37 -10.68 -0.33 15.01
C SER A 37 -10.80 -1.25 16.23
N TYR A 38 -9.72 -1.92 16.66
CA TYR A 38 -9.74 -2.77 17.85
C TYR A 38 -10.16 -1.99 19.10
N PHE A 39 -9.46 -0.91 19.42
CA PHE A 39 -9.71 -0.15 20.66
C PHE A 39 -11.05 0.57 20.63
N VAL A 40 -11.48 1.07 19.48
CA VAL A 40 -12.81 1.69 19.32
C VAL A 40 -13.91 0.64 19.52
N SER A 41 -13.81 -0.50 18.83
CA SER A 41 -14.81 -1.57 18.96
C SER A 41 -14.83 -2.17 20.37
N LEU A 42 -13.68 -2.29 21.02
CA LEU A 42 -13.58 -2.77 22.41
C LEU A 42 -14.31 -1.85 23.38
N LYS A 43 -14.17 -0.53 23.22
CA LYS A 43 -14.72 0.46 24.16
C LYS A 43 -16.17 0.85 23.89
N TYR A 44 -16.58 0.93 22.63
CA TYR A 44 -17.89 1.50 22.25
C TYR A 44 -18.90 0.50 21.70
N ILE A 45 -18.44 -0.63 21.13
CA ILE A 45 -19.35 -1.58 20.44
C ILE A 45 -19.57 -2.83 21.30
N TRP A 46 -18.50 -3.36 21.90
CA TRP A 46 -18.52 -4.68 22.52
C TRP A 46 -18.30 -4.67 24.05
N SER A 47 -18.33 -3.49 24.68
CA SER A 47 -18.26 -3.31 26.15
C SER A 47 -17.16 -4.14 26.84
N GLY A 48 -15.97 -4.21 26.24
CA GLY A 48 -14.82 -4.94 26.79
C GLY A 48 -14.65 -6.38 26.30
N ASN A 49 -15.51 -6.90 25.40
CA ASN A 49 -15.28 -8.22 24.82
C ASN A 49 -14.16 -8.18 23.75
N SER A 50 -12.98 -8.63 24.16
CA SER A 50 -11.76 -8.63 23.34
C SER A 50 -11.84 -9.53 22.11
N THR A 51 -12.62 -10.62 22.15
CA THR A 51 -12.76 -11.55 21.03
C THR A 51 -13.49 -10.91 19.86
N PHE A 52 -14.63 -10.25 20.11
CA PHE A 52 -15.38 -9.56 19.04
C PHE A 52 -14.65 -8.32 18.52
N ALA A 53 -13.93 -7.61 19.40
CA ALA A 53 -13.07 -6.51 18.98
C ALA A 53 -11.92 -6.99 18.07
N ALA A 54 -11.30 -8.13 18.38
CA ALA A 54 -10.26 -8.73 17.55
C ALA A 54 -10.78 -9.15 16.17
N ILE A 55 -11.96 -9.77 16.10
CA ILE A 55 -12.61 -10.11 14.82
C ILE A 55 -12.85 -8.86 13.98
N THR A 56 -13.32 -7.78 14.61
CA THR A 56 -13.57 -6.50 13.93
C THR A 56 -12.26 -5.89 13.39
N ALA A 57 -11.17 -5.97 14.17
CA ALA A 57 -9.86 -5.49 13.75
C ALA A 57 -9.31 -6.29 12.55
N VAL A 58 -9.46 -7.62 12.55
CA VAL A 58 -9.08 -8.46 11.41
C VAL A 58 -9.92 -8.13 10.18
N ALA A 59 -11.23 -7.91 10.33
CA ALA A 59 -12.08 -7.45 9.23
C ALA A 59 -11.61 -6.09 8.69
N ALA A 60 -11.28 -5.14 9.56
CA ALA A 60 -10.75 -3.83 9.17
C ALA A 60 -9.41 -3.94 8.41
N ALA A 61 -8.51 -4.84 8.81
CA ALA A 61 -7.25 -5.07 8.10
C ALA A 61 -7.47 -5.56 6.66
N ASN A 62 -8.42 -6.47 6.46
CA ASN A 62 -8.78 -6.96 5.13
C ASN A 62 -9.40 -5.85 4.26
N ILE A 63 -10.23 -4.98 4.86
CA ILE A 63 -10.79 -3.81 4.15
C ILE A 63 -9.65 -2.90 3.66
N VAL A 64 -8.69 -2.57 4.53
CA VAL A 64 -7.52 -1.74 4.17
C VAL A 64 -6.72 -2.36 3.01
N LEU A 65 -6.52 -3.68 3.04
CA LEU A 65 -5.84 -4.41 1.98
C LEU A 65 -6.60 -4.31 0.64
N VAL A 66 -7.91 -4.52 0.65
CA VAL A 66 -8.74 -4.38 -0.56
C VAL A 66 -8.73 -2.95 -1.08
N THR A 67 -8.85 -1.95 -0.21
CA THR A 67 -8.76 -0.53 -0.60
C THR A 67 -7.43 -0.21 -1.28
N TYR A 68 -6.32 -0.74 -0.76
CA TYR A 68 -5.02 -0.56 -1.38
C TYR A 68 -4.94 -1.18 -2.78
N ILE A 69 -5.46 -2.39 -2.96
CA ILE A 69 -5.51 -3.06 -4.26
C ILE A 69 -6.31 -2.20 -5.26
N VAL A 70 -7.51 -1.76 -4.88
CA VAL A 70 -8.37 -0.94 -5.75
C VAL A 70 -7.69 0.38 -6.12
N LEU A 71 -7.10 1.07 -5.14
CA LEU A 71 -6.38 2.33 -5.39
C LEU A 71 -5.16 2.14 -6.31
N SER A 72 -4.46 1.03 -6.15
CA SER A 72 -3.31 0.67 -7.00
C SER A 72 -3.76 0.40 -8.43
N LEU A 73 -4.86 -0.35 -8.60
CA LEU A 73 -5.44 -0.64 -9.93
C LEU A 73 -5.94 0.63 -10.63
N LEU A 74 -6.59 1.55 -9.90
CA LEU A 74 -7.06 2.82 -10.47
C LEU A 74 -5.90 3.72 -10.92
N GLU A 75 -4.80 3.75 -10.15
CA GLU A 75 -3.60 4.47 -10.54
C GLU A 75 -2.94 3.87 -11.78
N ASP A 76 -2.85 2.54 -11.87
CA ASP A 76 -2.28 1.84 -13.04
C ASP A 76 -3.06 2.16 -14.31
N ARG A 77 -4.38 2.31 -14.22
CA ARG A 77 -5.24 2.72 -15.35
C ARG A 77 -5.06 4.18 -15.75
N SER A 78 -4.68 5.05 -14.81
CA SER A 78 -4.57 6.50 -15.03
C SER A 78 -3.21 6.94 -15.57
N ARG A 79 -2.24 6.02 -15.67
CA ARG A 79 -0.95 6.28 -16.29
C ARG A 79 -1.12 6.19 -17.81
N PRO A 80 -0.97 7.31 -18.57
CA PRO A 80 -0.91 7.19 -20.03
C PRO A 80 0.24 6.26 -20.37
N HIS A 81 -0.04 5.26 -21.22
CA HIS A 81 0.94 4.34 -21.76
C HIS A 81 2.09 5.19 -22.33
N LYS A 82 3.21 5.30 -21.61
CA LYS A 82 4.42 5.83 -22.21
C LYS A 82 4.81 4.79 -23.24
N GLU A 83 4.51 5.09 -24.50
CA GLU A 83 4.99 4.35 -25.66
C GLU A 83 6.45 3.97 -25.40
N PRO A 84 6.82 2.69 -25.52
CA PRO A 84 8.22 2.32 -25.47
C PRO A 84 8.90 3.11 -26.58
N GLU A 85 9.77 4.04 -26.22
CA GLU A 85 10.48 4.87 -27.18
C GLU A 85 11.10 3.94 -28.23
N THR A 86 10.53 4.02 -29.43
CA THR A 86 10.98 3.30 -30.61
C THR A 86 12.48 3.56 -30.71
N LYS A 87 13.28 2.50 -30.60
CA LYS A 87 14.66 2.52 -31.07
C LYS A 87 14.63 2.69 -32.59
N LYS A 88 14.47 3.93 -33.05
CA LYS A 88 14.76 4.35 -34.43
C LYS A 88 16.07 5.12 -34.40
N ASN A 89 17.15 4.40 -34.70
CA ASN A 89 18.40 4.86 -35.32
C ASN A 89 18.96 3.56 -35.92
N ARG A 90 18.81 3.23 -37.21
CA ARG A 90 19.38 3.88 -38.41
C ARG A 90 20.78 4.41 -38.22
#